data_AF-A0A965M526-F1
#
_entry.id   AF-A0A965M526-F1
#
_cell.length_a   1.000
_cell.length_b   1.000
_cell.length_c   1.000
_cell.angle_alpha   90.00
_cell.angle_beta   90.00
_cell.angle_gamma   90.00
#
_symmetry.space_group_name_H-M   'P 1'
#
loop_
_entity.id
_entity.type
_entity.pdbx_description
1 polymer ?
#
loop_
_entity_poly.entity_id
_entity_poly.type
_entity_poly.pdbx_seq_one_letter_code
_entity_poly.pdbx_strand_id
1 'polypeptide(L)'
;MLRCPTCGEKPIFPPARKVRSLADWFTPLDGCPQCGYPYEREAGYFLMAIWGVNYGLIGLGGMSLYFILRINTDWNPLWIFCATVLPAPFASILFARHAKSMFLALDHFFDPHLRTPQREKKTD
;
A
#
# COMPACT_ATOMS: atom_id res chain seq x y z
N MET A 1 -0.85 9.49 2.92
CA MET A 1 -1.90 8.47 2.75
C MET A 1 -1.50 7.18 3.44
N LEU A 2 -1.74 7.07 4.75
CA LEU A 2 -1.55 5.84 5.57
C LEU A 2 -2.62 5.80 6.68
N ARG A 3 -3.69 6.59 6.50
CA ARG A 3 -4.75 6.78 7.48
C ARG A 3 -6.00 6.10 6.96
N CYS A 4 -6.88 5.72 7.88
CA CYS A 4 -8.15 5.10 7.56
C CYS A 4 -8.94 5.96 6.55
N PRO A 5 -9.46 5.39 5.45
CA PRO A 5 -10.20 6.14 4.43
C PRO A 5 -11.53 6.68 4.95
N THR A 6 -12.12 6.03 5.98
CA THR A 6 -13.43 6.43 6.51
C THR A 6 -13.34 7.46 7.63
N CYS A 7 -12.32 7.41 8.50
CA CYS A 7 -12.19 8.37 9.62
C CYS A 7 -11.07 9.40 9.42
N GLY A 8 -10.12 9.18 8.52
CA GLY A 8 -9.05 10.14 8.21
C GLY A 8 -8.02 10.39 9.33
N GLU A 9 -8.20 9.83 10.52
CA GLU A 9 -7.37 10.13 11.69
C GLU A 9 -6.40 9.02 12.07
N LYS A 10 -6.87 7.77 12.18
CA LYS A 10 -6.07 6.65 12.69
C LYS A 10 -5.22 6.01 11.59
N PRO A 11 -3.98 5.56 11.89
CA PRO A 11 -3.12 4.88 10.92
C PRO A 11 -3.63 3.47 10.60
N ILE A 12 -3.38 3.00 9.38
CA ILE A 12 -3.68 1.64 8.89
C ILE A 12 -2.59 0.65 9.32
N PHE A 13 -1.34 1.12 9.39
CA PHE A 13 -0.17 0.31 9.70
C PHE A 13 0.44 0.69 11.05
N PRO A 14 1.12 -0.24 11.72
CA PRO A 14 1.91 0.09 12.90
C PRO A 14 2.99 1.13 12.53
N PRO A 15 3.23 2.14 13.39
CA PRO A 15 4.24 3.15 13.14
C PRO A 15 5.62 2.50 13.02
N ALA A 16 6.44 2.98 12.09
CA ALA A 16 7.75 2.40 11.76
C ALA A 16 8.64 2.10 12.99
N ARG A 17 8.55 2.92 14.05
CA ARG A 17 9.30 2.74 15.31
C ARG A 17 8.89 1.49 16.12
N LYS A 18 7.68 0.97 15.93
CA LYS A 18 7.19 -0.23 16.61
C LYS A 18 7.39 -1.52 15.79
N VAL A 19 7.76 -1.38 14.52
CA VAL A 19 7.95 -2.51 13.61
C VAL A 19 9.22 -3.26 13.99
N ARG A 20 9.08 -4.52 14.39
CA ARG A 20 10.22 -5.36 14.81
C ARG A 20 10.70 -6.34 13.73
N SER A 21 9.87 -6.60 12.72
CA SER A 21 10.18 -7.53 11.63
C SER A 21 9.65 -7.03 10.29
N LEU A 22 10.18 -7.56 9.19
CA LEU A 22 9.63 -7.28 7.86
C LEU A 22 8.18 -7.74 7.75
N ALA A 23 7.79 -8.85 8.38
CA ALA A 23 6.40 -9.30 8.38
C ALA A 23 5.47 -8.24 8.99
N ASP A 24 5.85 -7.69 10.15
CA ASP A 24 5.12 -6.62 10.83
C ASP A 24 5.14 -5.29 10.04
N TRP A 25 6.10 -5.13 9.11
CA TRP A 25 6.09 -4.02 8.18
C TRP A 25 4.93 -4.13 7.17
N PHE A 26 4.67 -5.34 6.66
CA PHE A 26 3.66 -5.58 5.63
C PHE A 26 2.25 -5.81 6.19
N THR A 27 2.12 -6.22 7.45
CA THR A 27 0.82 -6.52 8.05
C THR A 27 0.10 -5.23 8.50
N PRO A 28 -1.11 -4.94 7.99
CA PRO A 28 -1.95 -3.88 8.52
C PRO A 28 -2.52 -4.26 9.89
N LEU A 29 -3.08 -3.30 10.62
CA LEU A 29 -3.88 -3.64 11.81
C LEU A 29 -5.15 -4.39 11.40
N ASP A 30 -5.79 -5.11 12.31
CA ASP A 30 -7.03 -5.83 12.00
C ASP A 30 -8.19 -4.85 11.67
N GLY A 31 -8.18 -3.67 12.28
CA GLY A 31 -9.17 -2.64 11.98
C GLY A 31 -8.89 -1.30 12.65
N CYS A 32 -9.74 -0.32 12.33
CA CYS A 32 -9.63 1.01 12.91
C CYS A 32 -10.23 1.06 14.32
N PRO A 33 -9.49 1.53 15.35
CA PRO A 33 -10.01 1.60 16.73
C PRO A 33 -11.09 2.66 16.95
N GLN A 34 -11.39 3.50 15.96
CA GLN A 34 -12.43 4.53 16.03
C GLN A 34 -13.69 4.15 15.27
N CYS A 35 -13.55 3.81 13.99
CA CYS A 35 -14.72 3.47 13.17
C CYS A 35 -15.02 1.97 13.09
N GLY A 36 -14.16 1.11 13.64
CA GLY A 36 -14.32 -0.34 13.56
C GLY A 36 -14.19 -0.93 12.15
N TYR A 37 -13.72 -0.14 11.18
CA TYR A 37 -13.56 -0.61 9.80
C TYR A 37 -12.48 -1.71 9.74
N PRO A 38 -12.81 -2.93 9.28
CA PRO A 38 -11.83 -4.01 9.11
C PRO A 38 -10.93 -3.68 7.93
N TYR A 39 -9.62 -3.59 8.16
CA TYR A 39 -8.68 -3.28 7.06
C TYR A 39 -8.47 -4.49 6.15
N GLU A 40 -8.61 -5.71 6.66
CA GLU A 40 -8.61 -6.95 5.88
C GLU A 40 -10.01 -7.58 5.94
N ARG A 41 -10.74 -7.57 4.81
CA ARG A 41 -12.09 -8.18 4.71
C ARG A 41 -12.01 -9.71 4.61
N GLU A 42 -11.07 -10.20 3.82
CA GLU A 42 -10.87 -11.61 3.51
C GLU A 42 -9.37 -11.92 3.40
N ALA A 43 -8.99 -13.17 3.71
CA ALA A 43 -7.61 -13.60 3.59
C ALA A 43 -7.13 -13.44 2.15
N GLY A 44 -6.08 -12.66 1.95
CA GLY A 44 -5.55 -12.40 0.61
C GLY A 44 -6.20 -11.22 -0.11
N TYR A 45 -7.07 -10.44 0.55
CA TYR A 45 -7.62 -9.19 -0.02
C TYR A 45 -6.51 -8.25 -0.54
N PHE A 46 -5.38 -8.20 0.16
CA PHE A 46 -4.23 -7.39 -0.27
C PHE A 46 -3.38 -8.00 -1.38
N LEU A 47 -3.69 -9.19 -1.90
CA LEU A 47 -2.96 -9.74 -3.06
C LEU A 47 -3.07 -8.78 -4.24
N MET A 48 -4.28 -8.27 -4.55
CA MET A 48 -4.46 -7.34 -5.67
C MET A 48 -3.76 -6.01 -5.45
N ALA A 49 -3.67 -5.54 -4.21
CA ALA A 49 -2.89 -4.34 -3.88
C ALA A 49 -1.38 -4.55 -4.13
N ILE A 50 -0.85 -5.73 -3.81
CA ILE A 50 0.57 -6.03 -4.00
C ILE A 50 0.85 -6.35 -5.47
N TRP A 51 0.13 -7.29 -6.07
CA TRP A 51 0.36 -7.73 -7.45
C TRP A 51 -0.08 -6.70 -8.49
N GLY A 52 -1.29 -6.17 -8.35
CA GLY A 52 -1.84 -5.21 -9.30
C GLY A 52 -1.22 -3.83 -9.15
N VAL A 53 -1.26 -3.25 -7.95
CA VAL A 53 -0.85 -1.85 -7.74
C VAL A 53 0.67 -1.73 -7.55
N ASN A 54 1.27 -2.49 -6.65
CA ASN A 54 2.70 -2.34 -6.35
C ASN A 54 3.60 -2.88 -7.47
N TYR A 55 3.46 -4.15 -7.82
CA TYR A 55 4.25 -4.76 -8.89
C TYR A 55 3.97 -4.13 -10.25
N GLY A 56 2.71 -3.77 -10.53
CA GLY A 56 2.35 -3.00 -11.70
C GLY A 56 3.09 -1.66 -11.74
N LEU A 57 3.00 -0.83 -10.69
CA LEU A 57 3.60 0.49 -10.70
C LEU A 57 5.13 0.46 -10.71
N ILE A 58 5.75 -0.35 -9.86
CA ILE A 58 7.21 -0.38 -9.74
C ILE A 58 7.84 -1.18 -10.88
N GLY A 59 7.27 -2.33 -11.25
CA GLY A 59 7.80 -3.18 -12.32
C GLY A 59 7.64 -2.51 -13.68
N LEU A 60 6.42 -2.06 -14.00
CA LEU A 60 6.13 -1.42 -15.28
C LEU A 60 6.79 -0.03 -15.32
N GLY A 61 6.75 0.73 -14.23
CA GLY A 61 7.47 2.01 -14.13
C GLY A 61 8.99 1.87 -14.27
N GLY A 62 9.60 0.87 -13.64
CA GLY A 62 11.03 0.58 -13.77
C GLY A 62 11.41 0.16 -15.19
N MET A 63 10.58 -0.66 -15.84
CA MET A 63 10.76 -1.06 -17.23
C MET A 63 10.63 0.14 -18.19
N SER A 64 9.59 0.96 -18.03
CA SER A 64 9.41 2.17 -18.83
C SER A 64 10.59 3.14 -18.65
N LEU A 65 11.05 3.33 -17.42
CA LEU A 65 12.20 4.19 -17.11
C LEU A 65 13.48 3.68 -17.78
N TYR A 66 13.72 2.36 -17.77
CA TYR A 66 14.85 1.74 -18.47
C TYR A 66 14.81 2.06 -19.98
N PHE A 67 13.66 1.86 -20.63
CA PHE A 67 13.52 2.15 -22.07
C PHE A 67 13.70 3.64 -22.38
N ILE A 68 13.13 4.53 -21.57
CA ILE A 68 13.27 5.98 -21.74
C ILE A 68 14.75 6.39 -21.62
N LEU A 69 15.46 5.92 -20.60
CA LEU A 69 16.88 6.22 -20.42
C LEU A 69 17.73 5.66 -21.56
N ARG A 70 17.40 4.46 -22.05
CA ARG A 70 18.11 3.81 -23.15
C ARG A 70 17.93 4.53 -24.49
N ILE A 71 16.75 5.10 -24.74
CA ILE A 71 16.48 5.85 -25.98
C ILE A 71 17.16 7.23 -25.95
N ASN A 72 17.22 7.86 -24.76
CA ASN A 72 17.78 9.22 -24.63
C ASN A 72 19.28 9.26 -24.35
N THR A 73 19.91 8.12 -24.05
CA THR A 73 21.31 8.09 -23.60
C THR A 73 22.06 6.89 -24.18
N ASP A 74 23.27 7.13 -24.70
CA ASP A 74 24.20 6.09 -25.17
C ASP A 74 25.02 5.44 -24.03
N TRP A 75 24.56 5.56 -22.78
CA TRP A 75 25.25 4.93 -21.66
C TRP A 75 25.23 3.41 -21.80
N ASN A 76 26.26 2.78 -21.24
CA ASN A 76 26.35 1.33 -21.26
C ASN A 76 25.10 0.73 -20.56
N PRO A 77 24.40 -0.19 -21.23
CA PRO A 77 23.11 -0.71 -20.77
C PRO A 77 23.16 -1.35 -19.38
N LEU A 78 24.33 -1.85 -18.99
CA LEU A 78 24.55 -2.48 -17.69
C LEU A 78 24.41 -1.46 -16.56
N TRP A 79 24.89 -0.23 -16.75
CA TRP A 79 24.74 0.85 -15.76
C TRP A 79 23.30 1.32 -15.63
N ILE A 80 22.60 1.47 -16.75
CA ILE A 80 21.18 1.85 -16.74
C ILE A 80 20.36 0.75 -16.04
N PHE A 81 20.63 -0.52 -16.35
CA PHE A 81 19.98 -1.66 -15.70
C PHE A 81 20.24 -1.68 -14.18
N CYS A 82 21.49 -1.50 -13.76
CA CYS A 82 21.82 -1.41 -12.34
C CYS A 82 21.14 -0.21 -11.66
N ALA A 83 21.00 0.92 -12.36
CA ALA A 83 20.37 2.11 -11.80
C ALA A 83 18.84 1.98 -11.69
N THR A 84 18.17 1.25 -12.59
CA THR A 84 16.70 1.15 -12.63
C THR A 84 16.15 -0.11 -12.00
N VAL A 85 16.77 -1.28 -12.25
CA VAL A 85 16.22 -2.58 -11.84
C VAL A 85 16.69 -2.99 -10.46
N LEU A 86 17.95 -2.71 -10.11
CA LEU A 86 18.52 -3.06 -8.80
C LEU A 86 17.79 -2.41 -7.60
N PRO A 87 17.40 -1.12 -7.64
CA PRO A 87 16.62 -0.53 -6.56
C PRO A 87 15.13 -0.90 -6.59
N ALA A 88 14.61 -1.46 -7.68
CA ALA A 88 13.19 -1.79 -7.83
C ALA A 88 12.62 -2.68 -6.72
N PRO A 89 13.23 -3.82 -6.32
CA PRO A 89 12.70 -4.64 -5.23
C PRO A 89 12.67 -3.90 -3.89
N PHE A 90 13.68 -3.07 -3.60
CA PHE A 90 13.72 -2.26 -2.39
C PHE A 90 12.62 -1.18 -2.41
N ALA A 91 12.44 -0.51 -3.55
CA ALA A 91 11.35 0.43 -3.75
C ALA A 91 9.98 -0.25 -3.61
N SER A 92 9.79 -1.46 -4.15
CA SER A 92 8.55 -2.24 -3.99
C SER A 92 8.25 -2.55 -2.52
N ILE A 93 9.25 -2.91 -1.72
CA ILE A 93 9.06 -3.17 -0.27
C ILE A 93 8.58 -1.91 0.45
N LEU A 94 9.16 -0.76 0.15
CA LEU A 94 8.75 0.53 0.75
C LEU A 94 7.37 0.98 0.25
N PHE A 95 7.09 0.74 -1.03
CA PHE A 95 5.86 1.16 -1.67
C PHE A 95 4.66 0.26 -1.34
N ALA A 96 4.89 -0.97 -0.89
CA ALA A 96 3.81 -1.92 -0.57
C ALA A 96 2.79 -1.38 0.42
N ARG A 97 3.23 -0.63 1.44
CA ARG A 97 2.33 0.03 2.39
C ARG A 97 1.42 1.05 1.73
N HIS A 98 1.99 1.84 0.82
CA HIS A 98 1.26 2.86 0.08
C HIS A 98 0.27 2.22 -0.90
N ALA A 99 0.70 1.18 -1.62
CA ALA A 99 -0.16 0.41 -2.51
C ALA A 99 -1.38 -0.19 -1.78
N LYS A 100 -1.16 -0.82 -0.62
CA LYS A 100 -2.25 -1.33 0.23
C LYS A 100 -3.20 -0.22 0.68
N SER A 101 -2.67 0.93 1.09
CA SER A 101 -3.51 2.07 1.52
C SER A 101 -4.30 2.70 0.36
N MET A 102 -3.72 2.78 -0.83
CA MET A 102 -4.40 3.29 -2.02
C MET A 102 -5.49 2.32 -2.49
N PHE A 103 -5.20 1.02 -2.50
CA PHE A 103 -6.19 0.01 -2.82
C PHE A 103 -7.39 0.06 -1.87
N LEU A 104 -7.14 0.19 -0.56
CA LEU A 104 -8.18 0.31 0.46
C LEU A 104 -9.04 1.59 0.26
N ALA A 105 -8.42 2.71 -0.12
CA ALA A 105 -9.14 3.95 -0.39
C ALA A 105 -9.95 3.88 -1.70
N LEU A 106 -9.42 3.20 -2.72
CA LEU A 106 -10.09 2.97 -3.99
C LEU A 106 -11.29 2.03 -3.82
N ASP A 107 -11.13 0.94 -3.08
CA ASP A 107 -12.22 0.03 -2.75
C ASP A 107 -13.32 0.76 -1.96
N HIS A 108 -12.94 1.58 -0.98
CA HIS A 108 -13.92 2.40 -0.24
C HIS A 108 -14.67 3.41 -1.12
N PHE A 109 -14.04 3.91 -2.19
CA PHE A 109 -14.66 4.83 -3.12
C PHE A 109 -15.70 4.12 -4.01
N PHE A 110 -15.43 2.88 -4.44
CA PHE A 110 -16.36 2.09 -5.24
C PHE A 110 -17.47 1.43 -4.41
N ASP A 111 -17.13 0.96 -3.21
CA ASP A 111 -18.05 0.34 -2.25
C ASP A 111 -17.94 1.06 -0.90
N PRO A 112 -18.66 2.19 -0.72
CA PRO A 112 -18.66 2.91 0.54
C PRO A 112 -19.32 2.05 1.60
N HIS A 113 -18.50 1.54 2.52
CA HIS A 113 -18.98 0.78 3.66
C HIS A 113 -19.86 1.68 4.54
N LEU A 114 -21.17 1.48 4.46
CA LEU A 114 -22.16 2.16 5.29
C LEU A 114 -21.90 1.77 6.74
N ARG A 115 -21.49 2.74 7.57
CA ARG A 115 -21.42 2.54 9.02
C ARG A 115 -22.84 2.31 9.52
N THR A 116 -23.15 1.13 10.02
CA THR A 116 -24.29 0.99 10.92
C THR A 116 -23.94 1.81 12.16
N PRO A 117 -24.69 2.88 12.50
CA PRO A 117 -24.40 3.66 13.68
C PRO A 117 -24.45 2.71 14.88
N GLN A 118 -23.33 2.58 15.59
CA GLN A 118 -23.33 1.88 16.86
C GLN A 118 -24.27 2.68 17.77
N ARG A 119 -25.43 2.10 18.09
CA ARG A 119 -26.34 2.62 19.11
C ARG A 119 -25.47 2.95 20.33
N GLU A 120 -25.40 4.24 20.67
CA GLU A 120 -24.86 4.68 21.94
C GLU A 120 -25.52 3.82 23.01
N LYS A 121 -24.72 3.02 23.72
CA LYS A 121 -25.17 2.39 24.96
C LYS A 121 -25.45 3.54 25.91
N LYS A 122 -26.71 3.95 25.95
CA LYS A 122 -27.29 4.83 26.97
C LYS A 122 -26.92 4.20 28.31
N THR A 123 -25.97 4.82 28.99
CA THR A 123 -25.65 4.46 30.37
C THR A 123 -26.79 5.03 31.21
N ASP A 124 -27.39 4.16 32.01
CA ASP A 124 -28.58 4.39 32.83
C ASP A 124 -28.51 5.64 33.72
#